data_AF-A0A2R6CRM6-F1
#
_entry.id   AF-A0A2R6CRM6-F1
#
_cell.length_a   1.000
_cell.length_b   1.000
_cell.length_c   1.000
_cell.angle_alpha   90.00
_cell.angle_beta   90.00
_cell.angle_gamma   90.00
#
_symmetry.space_group_name_H-M   'P 1'
#
loop_
_entity.id
_entity.type
_entity.pdbx_description
1 polymer ?
#
loop_
_entity_poly.entity_id
_entity_poly.type
_entity_poly.pdbx_seq_one_letter_code
_entity_poly.pdbx_strand_id
1 'polypeptide(L)'
;MERYDQLFRLYEEFDTDTLQSYQEFVDLSPPVDSRVALDHWQNASEELEARKDEIRSAFPQVGETFASVAALATRDQAFAALDLYSKDDRGVNVLVLDVDETLRSAGNTDNEIPRETLHLLTRFHGEGIPIVICTGQTLENVKGFLIQGLGNSMVHSGNVSIVYEAGTGVFTPGQGEATKQLLYENLDPDVQTVFSQVRGRVDLLEECVADVVDGTHEGNGFARQYYAQQDPEIRGVLETTGDAPETSPGDVPEPFREFFERIDVAYYEADAAEVGSLELNKVVGVEAALDVLGVDDPFALIMGDSKSDLRVMEWADEHGAGIAAAPEHASEDVLDHVTSTDDLVFDRGDAAEMLRTAYVLRRLAALD
;
A
#
# COMPACT_ATOMS: atom_id res chain seq x y z
N MET A 1 33.26 -9.95 -4.79
CA MET A 1 33.88 -11.11 -5.49
C MET A 1 33.55 -12.41 -4.75
N GLU A 2 33.88 -12.54 -3.46
CA GLU A 2 33.55 -13.76 -2.69
C GLU A 2 32.04 -14.10 -2.67
N ARG A 3 31.16 -13.12 -2.40
CA ARG A 3 29.69 -13.34 -2.41
C ARG A 3 29.13 -13.76 -3.76
N TYR A 4 29.69 -13.19 -4.84
CA TYR A 4 29.28 -13.52 -6.21
C TYR A 4 29.63 -14.97 -6.54
N ASP A 5 30.85 -15.40 -6.22
CA ASP A 5 31.29 -16.78 -6.44
C ASP A 5 30.49 -17.78 -5.60
N GLN A 6 30.14 -17.41 -4.35
CA GLN A 6 29.31 -18.22 -3.48
C GLN A 6 27.87 -18.36 -4.01
N LEU A 7 27.23 -17.26 -4.43
CA LEU A 7 25.88 -17.32 -5.03
C LEU A 7 25.89 -18.07 -6.37
N PHE A 8 26.92 -17.90 -7.18
CA PHE A 8 27.08 -18.67 -8.40
C PHE A 8 27.14 -20.18 -8.10
N ARG A 9 27.98 -20.56 -7.14
CA ARG A 9 28.09 -21.95 -6.67
C ARG A 9 26.76 -22.49 -6.13
N LEU A 10 25.99 -21.68 -5.40
CA LEU A 10 24.68 -22.06 -4.86
C LEU A 10 23.71 -22.46 -5.98
N TYR A 11 23.54 -21.61 -6.99
CA TYR A 11 22.60 -21.88 -8.09
C TYR A 11 23.14 -22.86 -9.14
N GLU A 12 24.44 -23.15 -9.15
CA GLU A 12 25.04 -24.16 -10.03
C GLU A 12 25.02 -25.57 -9.41
N GLU A 13 25.36 -25.70 -8.12
CA GLU A 13 25.53 -27.00 -7.47
C GLU A 13 24.21 -27.58 -6.91
N PHE A 14 23.22 -26.73 -6.62
CA PHE A 14 21.98 -27.14 -5.96
C PHE A 14 20.77 -27.02 -6.88
N ASP A 15 19.84 -27.97 -6.74
CA ASP A 15 18.54 -27.97 -7.44
C ASP A 15 17.58 -26.99 -6.75
N THR A 16 17.79 -25.70 -7.00
CA THR A 16 17.04 -24.60 -6.40
C THR A 16 15.60 -24.50 -6.92
N ASP A 17 15.36 -24.91 -8.17
CA ASP A 17 14.01 -24.87 -8.77
C ASP A 17 13.05 -25.80 -8.03
N THR A 18 13.51 -27.02 -7.71
CA THR A 18 12.74 -27.97 -6.91
C THR A 18 12.59 -27.49 -5.46
N LEU A 19 13.64 -26.90 -4.89
CA LEU A 19 13.59 -26.31 -3.54
C LEU A 19 12.52 -25.21 -3.46
N GLN A 20 12.48 -24.30 -4.44
CA GLN A 20 11.48 -23.23 -4.54
C GLN A 20 10.07 -23.78 -4.69
N SER A 21 9.90 -24.81 -5.53
CA SER A 21 8.60 -25.48 -5.70
C SER A 21 8.07 -26.07 -4.39
N TYR A 22 8.95 -26.67 -3.58
CA TYR A 22 8.58 -27.14 -2.24
C TYR A 22 8.26 -25.99 -1.28
N GLN A 23 9.06 -24.92 -1.30
CA GLN A 23 8.84 -23.74 -0.47
C GLN A 23 7.49 -23.10 -0.77
N GLU A 24 7.18 -22.84 -2.05
CA GLU A 24 5.91 -22.27 -2.51
C GLU A 24 4.73 -23.16 -2.10
N PHE A 25 4.84 -24.48 -2.29
CA PHE A 25 3.79 -25.40 -1.89
C PHE A 25 3.52 -25.34 -0.37
N VAL A 26 4.58 -25.37 0.44
CA VAL A 26 4.47 -25.33 1.91
C VAL A 26 3.87 -24.01 2.38
N ASP A 27 4.25 -22.89 1.75
CA ASP A 27 3.84 -21.53 2.08
C ASP A 27 2.39 -21.23 1.68
N LEU A 28 1.96 -21.67 0.49
CA LEU A 28 0.66 -21.32 -0.10
C LEU A 28 -0.43 -22.38 0.14
N SER A 29 -0.05 -23.60 0.52
CA SER A 29 -0.98 -24.69 0.79
C SER A 29 -0.91 -25.11 2.25
N PRO A 30 -1.49 -24.34 3.20
CA PRO A 30 -1.41 -24.68 4.61
C PRO A 30 -2.04 -26.05 4.91
N PRO A 31 -1.57 -26.75 5.95
CA PRO A 31 -2.08 -28.06 6.32
C PRO A 31 -3.59 -28.01 6.61
N VAL A 32 -4.39 -28.65 5.74
CA VAL A 32 -5.86 -28.74 5.87
C VAL A 32 -6.28 -30.00 6.63
N ASP A 33 -7.49 -30.05 7.17
CA ASP A 33 -8.02 -31.17 8.00
C ASP A 33 -8.08 -32.56 7.31
N SER A 34 -7.75 -32.64 6.01
CA SER A 34 -7.67 -33.91 5.30
C SER A 34 -6.36 -34.62 5.62
N ARG A 35 -6.44 -35.82 6.21
CA ARG A 35 -5.26 -36.66 6.53
C ARG A 35 -4.32 -36.84 5.34
N VAL A 36 -4.87 -37.05 4.14
CA VAL A 36 -4.06 -37.22 2.92
C VAL A 36 -3.32 -35.93 2.57
N ALA A 37 -3.98 -34.78 2.67
CA ALA A 37 -3.33 -33.49 2.41
C ALA A 37 -2.28 -33.16 3.47
N LEU A 38 -2.53 -33.51 4.74
CA LEU A 38 -1.54 -33.39 5.82
C LEU A 38 -0.31 -34.24 5.54
N ASP A 39 -0.48 -35.51 5.16
CA ASP A 39 0.64 -36.40 4.85
C ASP A 39 1.46 -35.85 3.67
N HIS A 40 0.80 -35.35 2.61
CA HIS A 40 1.50 -34.73 1.48
C HIS A 40 2.25 -33.45 1.88
N TRP A 41 1.64 -32.59 2.70
CA TRP A 41 2.27 -31.38 3.21
C TRP A 41 3.46 -31.68 4.11
N GLN A 42 3.34 -32.67 5.01
CA GLN A 42 4.43 -33.12 5.87
C GLN A 42 5.61 -33.64 5.06
N ASN A 43 5.37 -34.51 4.08
CA ASN A 43 6.43 -35.01 3.20
C ASN A 43 7.11 -33.85 2.45
N ALA A 44 6.35 -32.89 1.90
CA ALA A 44 6.91 -31.73 1.23
C ALA A 44 7.75 -30.84 2.18
N SER A 45 7.30 -30.66 3.42
CA SER A 45 8.02 -29.89 4.44
C SER A 45 9.31 -30.58 4.87
N GLU A 46 9.31 -31.91 5.01
CA GLU A 46 10.52 -32.69 5.33
C GLU A 46 11.54 -32.65 4.19
N GLU A 47 11.10 -32.79 2.94
CA GLU A 47 11.97 -32.65 1.76
C GLU A 47 12.54 -31.23 1.60
N LEU A 48 11.72 -30.20 1.88
CA LEU A 48 12.16 -28.81 1.89
C LEU A 48 13.29 -28.58 2.90
N GLU A 49 13.11 -29.03 4.15
CA GLU A 49 14.13 -28.86 5.18
C GLU A 49 15.38 -29.69 4.91
N ALA A 50 15.26 -30.92 4.39
CA ALA A 50 16.42 -31.72 4.03
C ALA A 50 17.30 -31.03 2.97
N ARG A 51 16.68 -30.39 1.96
CA ARG A 51 17.39 -29.64 0.92
C ARG A 51 18.01 -28.35 1.47
N LYS A 52 17.32 -27.64 2.36
CA LYS A 52 17.90 -26.48 3.07
C LYS A 52 19.10 -26.88 3.92
N ASP A 53 19.05 -28.02 4.60
CA ASP A 53 20.14 -28.55 5.42
C ASP A 53 21.38 -28.91 4.60
N GLU A 54 21.19 -29.39 3.36
CA GLU A 54 22.29 -29.62 2.42
C GLU A 54 23.02 -28.32 2.09
N ILE A 55 22.27 -27.25 1.78
CA ILE A 55 22.82 -25.92 1.53
C ILE A 55 23.51 -25.37 2.79
N ARG A 56 22.85 -25.44 3.95
CA ARG A 56 23.43 -25.00 5.24
C ARG A 56 24.78 -25.66 5.50
N SER A 57 24.88 -26.96 5.22
CA SER A 57 26.11 -27.75 5.41
C SER A 57 27.22 -27.39 4.41
N ALA A 58 26.86 -27.06 3.17
CA ALA A 58 27.81 -26.70 2.11
C ALA A 58 28.38 -25.29 2.25
N PHE A 59 27.69 -24.39 2.95
CA PHE A 59 28.09 -23.01 3.20
C PHE A 59 28.15 -22.69 4.72
N PRO A 60 29.15 -23.18 5.47
CA PRO A 60 29.12 -23.13 6.94
C PRO A 60 29.00 -21.74 7.59
N GLN A 61 29.36 -20.66 6.88
CA GLN A 61 29.34 -19.29 7.40
C GLN A 61 28.06 -18.53 7.04
N VAL A 62 27.47 -18.82 5.88
CA VAL A 62 26.34 -18.07 5.30
C VAL A 62 25.13 -18.95 4.98
N GLY A 63 25.19 -20.22 5.38
CA GLY A 63 24.31 -21.28 4.92
C GLY A 63 22.84 -21.07 5.26
N GLU A 64 22.52 -20.46 6.41
CA GLU A 64 21.14 -20.12 6.75
C GLU A 64 20.54 -19.08 5.79
N THR A 65 21.32 -18.05 5.47
CA THR A 65 20.95 -17.04 4.48
C THR A 65 20.83 -17.65 3.10
N PHE A 66 21.78 -18.49 2.70
CA PHE A 66 21.78 -19.09 1.37
C PHE A 66 20.63 -20.09 1.19
N ALA A 67 20.31 -20.88 2.21
CA ALA A 67 19.15 -21.76 2.19
C ALA A 67 17.84 -20.96 2.09
N SER A 68 17.74 -19.80 2.77
CA SER A 68 16.59 -18.91 2.66
C SER A 68 16.47 -18.26 1.28
N VAL A 69 17.60 -17.77 0.73
CA VAL A 69 17.67 -17.13 -0.59
C VAL A 69 17.31 -18.13 -1.69
N ALA A 70 17.94 -19.31 -1.70
CA ALA A 70 17.69 -20.33 -2.71
C ALA A 70 16.25 -20.86 -2.69
N ALA A 71 15.61 -20.88 -1.51
CA ALA A 71 14.24 -21.34 -1.37
C ALA A 71 13.20 -20.33 -1.86
N LEU A 72 13.55 -19.04 -1.97
CA LEU A 72 12.59 -17.98 -2.26
C LEU A 72 12.82 -17.24 -3.56
N ALA A 73 14.07 -17.14 -3.99
CA ALA A 73 14.45 -16.32 -5.13
C ALA A 73 15.12 -17.15 -6.22
N THR A 74 14.78 -16.82 -7.46
CA THR A 74 15.48 -17.33 -8.63
C THR A 74 16.91 -16.83 -8.66
N ARG A 75 17.72 -17.45 -9.52
CA ARG A 75 19.09 -17.00 -9.76
C ARG A 75 19.12 -15.52 -10.15
N ASP A 76 18.29 -15.13 -11.11
CA ASP A 76 18.30 -13.77 -11.65
C ASP A 76 17.91 -12.73 -10.58
N GLN A 77 16.89 -13.02 -9.77
CA GLN A 77 16.50 -12.19 -8.61
C GLN A 77 17.63 -12.06 -7.58
N ALA A 78 18.33 -13.16 -7.28
CA ALA A 78 19.42 -13.12 -6.31
C ALA A 78 20.65 -12.35 -6.79
N PHE A 79 20.95 -12.42 -8.09
CA PHE A 79 22.03 -11.63 -8.69
C PHE A 79 21.65 -10.15 -8.82
N ALA A 80 20.41 -9.83 -9.21
CA ALA A 80 19.90 -8.46 -9.20
C ALA A 80 20.02 -7.84 -7.80
N ALA A 81 19.60 -8.57 -6.76
CA ALA A 81 19.75 -8.15 -5.37
C ALA A 81 21.21 -7.97 -4.94
N LEU A 82 22.13 -8.84 -5.40
CA LEU A 82 23.56 -8.68 -5.10
C LEU A 82 24.15 -7.44 -5.78
N ASP A 83 23.72 -7.12 -7.00
CA ASP A 83 24.17 -5.95 -7.73
C ASP A 83 23.67 -4.67 -7.05
N LEU A 84 22.39 -4.63 -6.64
CA LEU A 84 21.83 -3.55 -5.81
C LEU A 84 22.56 -3.40 -4.49
N TYR A 85 22.81 -4.51 -3.77
CA TYR A 85 23.58 -4.47 -2.53
C TYR A 85 25.00 -3.91 -2.76
N SER A 86 25.63 -4.27 -3.87
CA SER A 86 26.97 -3.78 -4.22
C SER A 86 26.98 -2.29 -4.61
N LYS A 87 25.85 -1.77 -5.13
CA LYS A 87 25.64 -0.36 -5.48
C LYS A 87 25.44 0.49 -4.22
N ASP A 88 24.53 0.06 -3.34
CA ASP A 88 24.03 0.91 -2.25
C ASP A 88 24.60 0.57 -0.88
N ASP A 89 25.14 -0.63 -0.67
CA ASP A 89 25.60 -1.16 0.62
C ASP A 89 24.51 -1.10 1.71
N ARG A 90 23.25 -1.24 1.30
CA ARG A 90 22.07 -1.17 2.17
C ARG A 90 21.11 -2.33 1.88
N GLY A 91 20.39 -2.77 2.90
CA GLY A 91 19.32 -3.75 2.80
C GLY A 91 17.97 -3.09 3.02
N VAL A 92 16.92 -3.61 2.35
CA VAL A 92 15.56 -3.09 2.52
C VAL A 92 15.10 -3.22 3.97
N ASN A 93 14.63 -2.10 4.53
CA ASN A 93 14.16 -2.01 5.92
C ASN A 93 12.71 -1.52 6.06
N VAL A 94 12.06 -1.10 4.96
CA VAL A 94 10.64 -0.72 4.90
C VAL A 94 10.10 -1.00 3.49
N LEU A 95 8.81 -1.31 3.38
CA LEU A 95 8.12 -1.43 2.09
C LEU A 95 7.17 -0.25 1.90
N VAL A 96 7.18 0.38 0.73
CA VAL A 96 6.27 1.46 0.35
C VAL A 96 5.57 1.08 -0.95
N LEU A 97 4.29 0.71 -0.87
CA LEU A 97 3.62 -0.03 -1.94
C LEU A 97 2.33 0.67 -2.36
N ASP A 98 2.19 1.00 -3.64
CA ASP A 98 0.88 1.27 -4.22
C ASP A 98 0.06 -0.03 -4.35
N VAL A 99 -1.27 0.08 -4.41
CA VAL A 99 -2.16 -1.09 -4.48
C VAL A 99 -2.70 -1.31 -5.89
N ASP A 100 -3.33 -0.30 -6.47
CA ASP A 100 -4.13 -0.43 -7.69
C ASP A 100 -3.23 -0.35 -8.92
N GLU A 101 -3.37 -1.30 -9.84
CA GLU A 101 -2.47 -1.46 -10.99
C GLU A 101 -0.99 -1.74 -10.61
N THR A 102 -0.68 -1.88 -9.32
CA THR A 102 0.64 -2.24 -8.79
C THR A 102 0.64 -3.63 -8.14
N LEU A 103 0.07 -3.78 -6.94
CA LEU A 103 -0.04 -5.08 -6.25
C LEU A 103 -1.20 -5.94 -6.77
N ARG A 104 -2.23 -5.29 -7.33
CA ARG A 104 -3.36 -5.93 -8.01
C ARG A 104 -3.66 -5.22 -9.32
N SER A 105 -4.40 -5.86 -10.20
CA SER A 105 -4.89 -5.25 -11.43
C SER A 105 -6.25 -5.78 -11.83
N ALA A 106 -7.02 -4.96 -12.54
CA ALA A 106 -8.33 -5.38 -13.05
C ALA A 106 -8.23 -6.44 -14.16
N GLY A 107 -7.10 -6.47 -14.88
CA GLY A 107 -6.93 -7.33 -16.05
C GLY A 107 -6.34 -8.71 -15.76
N ASN A 108 -5.40 -8.82 -14.82
CA ASN A 108 -4.65 -10.07 -14.59
C ASN A 108 -4.89 -10.73 -13.24
N THR A 109 -5.31 -9.98 -12.23
CA THR A 109 -5.45 -10.51 -10.85
C THR A 109 -6.88 -10.47 -10.34
N ASP A 110 -7.87 -10.26 -11.22
CA ASP A 110 -9.29 -10.12 -10.87
C ASP A 110 -9.54 -9.08 -9.75
N ASN A 111 -8.75 -8.00 -9.71
CA ASN A 111 -8.74 -6.98 -8.65
C ASN A 111 -8.42 -7.49 -7.23
N GLU A 112 -7.80 -8.67 -7.12
CA GLU A 112 -7.27 -9.20 -5.87
C GLU A 112 -5.73 -9.13 -5.86
N ILE A 113 -5.12 -8.98 -4.68
CA ILE A 113 -3.67 -9.16 -4.57
C ILE A 113 -3.39 -10.67 -4.63
N PRO A 114 -2.46 -11.13 -5.49
CA PRO A 114 -2.09 -12.54 -5.57
C PRO A 114 -1.69 -13.12 -4.21
N ARG A 115 -2.04 -14.38 -3.96
CA ARG A 115 -1.76 -15.07 -2.69
C ARG A 115 -0.28 -15.10 -2.35
N GLU A 116 0.56 -15.24 -3.36
CA GLU A 116 2.01 -15.23 -3.22
C GLU A 116 2.53 -13.88 -2.70
N THR A 117 2.07 -12.78 -3.30
CA THR A 117 2.35 -11.42 -2.84
C THR A 117 1.90 -11.23 -1.39
N LEU A 118 0.67 -11.63 -1.04
CA LEU A 118 0.18 -11.56 0.35
C LEU A 118 1.05 -12.37 1.33
N HIS A 119 1.50 -13.56 0.92
CA HIS A 119 2.38 -14.39 1.71
C HIS A 119 3.74 -13.70 1.95
N LEU A 120 4.34 -13.11 0.92
CA LEU A 120 5.60 -12.38 1.04
C LEU A 120 5.47 -11.15 1.93
N LEU A 121 4.38 -10.38 1.80
CA LEU A 121 4.10 -9.25 2.70
C LEU A 121 3.97 -9.70 4.16
N THR A 122 3.28 -10.83 4.39
CA THR A 122 3.16 -11.43 5.72
C THR A 122 4.53 -11.86 6.26
N ARG A 123 5.41 -12.40 5.42
CA ARG A 123 6.79 -12.75 5.80
C ARG A 123 7.59 -11.51 6.20
N PHE A 124 7.59 -10.46 5.40
CA PHE A 124 8.27 -9.20 5.73
C PHE A 124 7.78 -8.63 7.07
N HIS A 125 6.46 -8.58 7.25
CA HIS A 125 5.85 -8.15 8.50
C HIS A 125 6.27 -9.02 9.70
N GLY A 126 6.28 -10.34 9.52
CA GLY A 126 6.75 -11.29 10.54
C GLY A 126 8.23 -11.12 10.92
N GLU A 127 9.06 -10.59 10.01
CA GLU A 127 10.45 -10.19 10.26
C GLU A 127 10.57 -8.77 10.83
N GLY A 128 9.46 -8.13 11.17
CA GLY A 128 9.41 -6.80 11.76
C GLY A 128 9.55 -5.65 10.76
N ILE A 129 9.47 -5.93 9.44
CA ILE A 129 9.58 -4.88 8.42
C ILE A 129 8.28 -4.08 8.34
N PRO A 130 8.33 -2.75 8.53
CA PRO A 130 7.17 -1.90 8.37
C PRO A 130 6.68 -1.88 6.93
N ILE A 131 5.36 -1.76 6.76
CA ILE A 131 4.73 -1.69 5.44
C ILE A 131 3.88 -0.43 5.37
N VAL A 132 4.17 0.42 4.40
CA VAL A 132 3.42 1.63 4.08
C VAL A 132 2.64 1.36 2.79
N ILE A 133 1.32 1.33 2.88
CA ILE A 133 0.43 1.21 1.72
C ILE A 133 0.04 2.61 1.26
N CYS A 134 0.33 2.95 0.02
CA CYS A 134 -0.07 4.21 -0.62
C CYS A 134 -1.26 3.97 -1.54
N THR A 135 -2.26 4.85 -1.50
CA THR A 135 -3.40 4.74 -2.40
C THR A 135 -4.08 6.08 -2.63
N GLY A 136 -4.73 6.24 -3.77
CA GLY A 136 -5.69 7.31 -4.03
C GLY A 136 -7.07 7.05 -3.41
N GLN A 137 -7.33 5.85 -2.90
CA GLN A 137 -8.63 5.48 -2.33
C GLN A 137 -8.84 6.07 -0.92
N THR A 138 -10.10 6.11 -0.50
CA THR A 138 -10.51 6.47 0.86
C THR A 138 -10.01 5.44 1.88
N LEU A 139 -9.80 5.88 3.12
CA LEU A 139 -9.30 5.02 4.19
C LEU A 139 -10.16 3.77 4.41
N GLU A 140 -11.49 3.91 4.43
CA GLU A 140 -12.38 2.78 4.73
C GLU A 140 -12.32 1.70 3.65
N ASN A 141 -12.22 2.09 2.38
CA ASN A 141 -12.10 1.16 1.25
C ASN A 141 -10.80 0.36 1.32
N VAL A 142 -9.66 1.04 1.42
CA VAL A 142 -8.35 0.36 1.46
C VAL A 142 -8.17 -0.46 2.74
N LYS A 143 -8.64 0.04 3.89
CA LYS A 143 -8.58 -0.70 5.16
C LYS A 143 -9.40 -1.99 5.10
N GLY A 144 -10.63 -1.93 4.59
CA GLY A 144 -11.48 -3.12 4.43
C GLY A 144 -10.82 -4.16 3.53
N PHE A 145 -10.25 -3.70 2.41
CA PHE A 145 -9.51 -4.53 1.48
C PHE A 145 -8.27 -5.19 2.10
N LEU A 146 -7.42 -4.42 2.78
CA LEU A 146 -6.21 -4.96 3.44
C LEU A 146 -6.55 -5.95 4.56
N ILE A 147 -7.65 -5.73 5.30
CA ILE A 147 -8.11 -6.69 6.31
C ILE A 147 -8.52 -8.02 5.67
N GLN A 148 -9.14 -7.98 4.48
CA GLN A 148 -9.52 -9.19 3.75
C GLN A 148 -8.29 -9.94 3.22
N GLY A 149 -7.28 -9.24 2.72
CA GLY A 149 -6.07 -9.85 2.16
C GLY A 149 -5.03 -10.28 3.21
N LEU A 150 -4.62 -9.36 4.08
CA LEU A 150 -3.53 -9.53 5.05
C LEU A 150 -4.02 -9.96 6.44
N GLY A 151 -5.32 -9.87 6.69
CA GLY A 151 -5.91 -10.21 7.98
C GLY A 151 -5.88 -9.06 8.98
N ASN A 152 -6.87 -9.06 9.87
CA ASN A 152 -7.09 -7.98 10.83
C ASN A 152 -5.90 -7.75 11.79
N SER A 153 -5.24 -8.83 12.21
CA SER A 153 -4.11 -8.76 13.16
C SER A 153 -2.90 -8.05 12.57
N MET A 154 -2.62 -8.27 11.29
CA MET A 154 -1.48 -7.64 10.61
C MET A 154 -1.75 -6.15 10.38
N VAL A 155 -2.93 -5.82 9.85
CA VAL A 155 -3.32 -4.42 9.61
C VAL A 155 -3.30 -3.61 10.92
N HIS A 156 -3.73 -4.19 12.04
CA HIS A 156 -3.75 -3.52 13.34
C HIS A 156 -2.49 -3.72 14.20
N SER A 157 -1.38 -4.14 13.58
CA SER A 157 -0.16 -4.51 14.32
C SER A 157 0.65 -3.35 14.88
N GLY A 158 0.43 -2.11 14.42
CA GLY A 158 1.33 -0.99 14.67
C GLY A 158 2.49 -0.87 13.70
N ASN A 159 2.69 -1.87 12.83
CA ASN A 159 3.77 -1.93 11.85
C ASN A 159 3.29 -1.85 10.40
N VAL A 160 2.02 -1.48 10.21
CA VAL A 160 1.40 -1.23 8.91
C VAL A 160 0.80 0.17 8.94
N SER A 161 1.14 0.99 7.97
CA SER A 161 0.61 2.34 7.80
C SER A 161 -0.08 2.46 6.44
N ILE A 162 -1.14 3.27 6.38
CA ILE A 162 -1.91 3.52 5.17
C ILE A 162 -1.88 5.03 4.89
N VAL A 163 -1.25 5.40 3.78
CA VAL A 163 -1.32 6.73 3.18
C VAL A 163 -2.48 6.71 2.18
N TYR A 164 -3.57 7.38 2.53
CA TYR A 164 -4.81 7.35 1.76
C TYR A 164 -5.07 8.70 1.08
N GLU A 165 -5.95 8.71 0.08
CA GLU A 165 -6.32 9.89 -0.71
C GLU A 165 -5.08 10.68 -1.18
N ALA A 166 -4.14 9.95 -1.78
CA ALA A 166 -2.91 10.51 -2.36
C ALA A 166 -2.03 11.33 -1.38
N GLY A 167 -2.10 11.03 -0.08
CA GLY A 167 -1.30 11.72 0.94
C GLY A 167 -2.05 12.80 1.70
N THR A 168 -3.39 12.82 1.64
CA THR A 168 -4.23 13.73 2.44
C THR A 168 -4.31 13.28 3.90
N GLY A 169 -4.11 11.99 4.17
CA GLY A 169 -4.06 11.46 5.52
C GLY A 169 -3.24 10.19 5.65
N VAL A 170 -2.85 9.91 6.90
CA VAL A 170 -2.07 8.73 7.29
C VAL A 170 -2.80 8.01 8.41
N PHE A 171 -2.92 6.70 8.29
CA PHE A 171 -3.52 5.84 9.30
C PHE A 171 -2.56 4.73 9.70
N THR A 172 -2.10 4.74 10.94
CA THR A 172 -1.19 3.73 11.51
C THR A 172 -1.81 3.15 12.79
N PRO A 173 -2.59 2.06 12.70
CA PRO A 173 -3.25 1.44 13.85
C PRO A 173 -2.36 1.19 15.06
N GLY A 174 -2.86 1.42 16.26
CA GLY A 174 -2.13 1.07 17.49
C GLY A 174 -1.13 2.12 17.97
N GLN A 175 -1.06 3.28 17.32
CA GLN A 175 -0.14 4.38 17.64
C GLN A 175 -0.76 5.49 18.49
N GLY A 176 -1.82 5.18 19.25
CA GLY A 176 -2.48 6.15 20.13
C GLY A 176 -3.03 7.36 19.37
N GLU A 177 -2.63 8.57 19.77
CA GLU A 177 -3.04 9.83 19.11
C GLU A 177 -2.52 9.93 17.67
N ALA A 178 -1.39 9.29 17.35
CA ALA A 178 -0.82 9.26 16.00
C ALA A 178 -1.50 8.21 15.08
N THR A 179 -2.54 7.52 15.57
CA THR A 179 -3.22 6.47 14.81
C THR A 179 -3.84 7.00 13.52
N LYS A 180 -4.39 8.22 13.55
CA LYS A 180 -4.99 8.88 12.40
C LYS A 180 -4.49 10.31 12.34
N GLN A 181 -3.72 10.62 11.32
CA GLN A 181 -3.21 11.95 11.04
C GLN A 181 -3.88 12.51 9.80
N LEU A 182 -4.50 13.66 9.96
CA LEU A 182 -5.13 14.40 8.88
C LEU A 182 -4.13 15.46 8.41
N LEU A 183 -3.36 15.16 7.37
CA LEU A 183 -2.27 16.04 6.93
C LEU A 183 -2.79 17.38 6.40
N TYR A 184 -4.05 17.43 5.95
CA TYR A 184 -4.71 18.68 5.59
C TYR A 184 -4.76 19.71 6.73
N GLU A 185 -4.80 19.27 8.00
CA GLU A 185 -4.87 20.16 9.16
C GLU A 185 -3.59 20.95 9.38
N ASN A 186 -2.49 20.50 8.77
CA ASN A 186 -1.18 21.15 8.83
C ASN A 186 -0.95 22.17 7.71
N LEU A 187 -1.88 22.31 6.76
CA LEU A 187 -1.76 23.29 5.66
C LEU A 187 -1.93 24.73 6.14
N ASP A 188 -1.49 25.69 5.31
CA ASP A 188 -1.72 27.10 5.57
C ASP A 188 -3.23 27.39 5.73
N PRO A 189 -3.65 28.18 6.75
CA PRO A 189 -5.06 28.49 7.00
C PRO A 189 -5.82 29.08 5.81
N ASP A 190 -5.16 29.84 4.94
CA ASP A 190 -5.79 30.40 3.74
C ASP A 190 -6.09 29.29 2.71
N VAL A 191 -5.21 28.27 2.60
CA VAL A 191 -5.43 27.08 1.76
C VAL A 191 -6.56 26.24 2.35
N GLN A 192 -6.55 25.99 3.66
CA GLN A 192 -7.66 25.30 4.34
C GLN A 192 -9.00 26.00 4.09
N THR A 193 -9.01 27.33 4.09
CA THR A 193 -10.20 28.15 3.81
C THR A 193 -10.69 28.01 2.36
N VAL A 194 -9.80 27.93 1.37
CA VAL A 194 -10.20 27.69 -0.03
C VAL A 194 -10.82 26.30 -0.18
N PHE A 195 -10.23 25.28 0.43
CA PHE A 195 -10.76 23.92 0.44
C PHE A 195 -12.12 23.83 1.14
N SER A 196 -12.28 24.49 2.28
CA SER A 196 -13.56 24.56 2.99
C SER A 196 -14.62 25.29 2.16
N GLN A 197 -14.27 26.33 1.41
CA GLN A 197 -15.17 27.02 0.47
C GLN A 197 -15.55 26.17 -0.74
N VAL A 198 -14.65 25.34 -1.26
CA VAL A 198 -14.96 24.37 -2.33
C VAL A 198 -15.89 23.27 -1.81
N ARG A 199 -15.69 22.78 -0.58
CA ARG A 199 -16.63 21.88 0.12
C ARG A 199 -17.98 22.55 0.42
N GLY A 200 -17.98 23.87 0.64
CA GLY A 200 -19.18 24.71 0.78
C GLY A 200 -20.07 24.79 -0.48
N ARG A 201 -19.73 24.10 -1.58
CA ARG A 201 -20.59 23.99 -2.77
C ARG A 201 -21.92 23.26 -2.53
N VAL A 202 -22.02 22.46 -1.47
CA VAL A 202 -23.31 21.92 -1.00
C VAL A 202 -24.24 23.04 -0.50
N ASP A 203 -23.69 24.10 0.06
CA ASP A 203 -24.46 25.27 0.48
C ASP A 203 -24.85 26.14 -0.72
N LEU A 204 -23.96 26.25 -1.71
CA LEU A 204 -24.27 26.90 -2.99
C LEU A 204 -25.39 26.16 -3.75
N LEU A 205 -25.49 24.83 -3.61
CA LEU A 205 -26.61 24.06 -4.14
C LEU A 205 -27.91 24.50 -3.47
N GLU A 206 -27.93 24.58 -2.15
CA GLU A 206 -29.10 25.04 -1.37
C GLU A 206 -29.56 26.44 -1.80
N GLU A 207 -28.62 27.38 -1.96
CA GLU A 207 -28.84 28.72 -2.51
C GLU A 207 -29.55 28.70 -3.88
N CYS A 208 -29.04 27.90 -4.80
CA CYS A 208 -29.63 27.75 -6.13
C CYS A 208 -31.03 27.11 -6.11
N VAL A 209 -31.32 26.22 -5.16
CA VAL A 209 -32.65 25.59 -5.03
C VAL A 209 -33.70 26.59 -4.56
N ALA A 210 -33.40 27.42 -3.57
CA ALA A 210 -34.39 28.37 -3.04
C ALA A 210 -34.84 29.41 -4.07
N ASP A 211 -33.93 29.86 -4.94
CA ASP A 211 -34.25 30.74 -6.07
C ASP A 211 -35.28 30.13 -7.03
N VAL A 212 -35.32 28.79 -7.14
CA VAL A 212 -36.22 28.05 -8.04
C VAL A 212 -37.54 27.71 -7.36
N VAL A 213 -37.53 27.41 -6.07
CA VAL A 213 -38.73 27.00 -5.32
C VAL A 213 -39.44 28.18 -4.63
N ASP A 214 -38.99 29.42 -4.86
CA ASP A 214 -39.53 30.66 -4.27
C ASP A 214 -39.56 30.59 -2.73
N GLY A 215 -38.52 29.96 -2.15
CA GLY A 215 -38.38 29.67 -0.73
C GLY A 215 -37.46 30.66 -0.01
N THR A 216 -37.63 30.82 1.32
CA THR A 216 -36.76 31.66 2.15
C THR A 216 -35.63 30.84 2.79
N HIS A 217 -34.39 31.32 2.71
CA HIS A 217 -33.18 30.75 3.34
C HIS A 217 -33.05 31.00 4.86
N GLU A 218 -34.16 31.15 5.57
CA GLU A 218 -34.08 31.48 7.01
C GLU A 218 -33.57 30.31 7.89
N GLY A 219 -33.28 29.15 7.29
CA GLY A 219 -32.46 28.09 7.88
C GLY A 219 -31.45 27.61 6.84
N ASN A 220 -30.18 27.55 7.21
CA ASN A 220 -29.12 26.94 6.42
C ASN A 220 -29.02 25.43 6.73
N GLY A 221 -28.60 24.63 5.76
CA GLY A 221 -28.28 23.22 5.95
C GLY A 221 -29.42 22.26 5.62
N PHE A 222 -30.44 22.68 4.86
CA PHE A 222 -31.45 21.77 4.32
C PHE A 222 -30.85 20.74 3.37
N ALA A 223 -29.91 21.15 2.51
CA ALA A 223 -29.22 20.22 1.60
C ALA A 223 -28.36 19.24 2.40
N ARG A 224 -27.54 19.75 3.33
CA ARG A 224 -26.70 18.95 4.23
C ARG A 224 -27.54 17.93 5.00
N GLN A 225 -28.67 18.34 5.59
CA GLN A 225 -29.53 17.44 6.36
C GLN A 225 -30.22 16.40 5.49
N TYR A 226 -30.72 16.80 4.33
CA TYR A 226 -31.39 15.89 3.41
C TYR A 226 -30.44 14.79 2.93
N TYR A 227 -29.23 15.16 2.47
CA TYR A 227 -28.26 14.20 1.97
C TYR A 227 -27.59 13.38 3.09
N ALA A 228 -27.31 13.98 4.25
CA ALA A 228 -26.81 13.24 5.42
C ALA A 228 -27.82 12.20 5.94
N GLN A 229 -29.11 12.37 5.71
CA GLN A 229 -30.11 11.36 6.07
C GLN A 229 -30.02 10.13 5.14
N GLN A 230 -29.79 10.35 3.86
CA GLN A 230 -29.75 9.31 2.82
C GLN A 230 -28.40 8.58 2.79
N ASP A 231 -27.32 9.27 3.14
CA ASP A 231 -25.95 8.77 3.02
C ASP A 231 -25.19 8.85 4.37
N PRO A 232 -24.84 7.69 4.98
CA PRO A 232 -24.04 7.64 6.21
C PRO A 232 -22.63 8.26 6.08
N GLU A 233 -22.03 8.33 4.89
CA GLU A 233 -20.71 8.91 4.68
C GLU A 233 -20.76 10.44 4.74
N ILE A 234 -21.75 11.04 4.06
CA ILE A 234 -22.03 12.49 4.14
C ILE A 234 -22.29 12.89 5.60
N ARG A 235 -23.04 12.07 6.34
CA ARG A 235 -23.30 12.30 7.76
C ARG A 235 -22.01 12.29 8.58
N GLY A 236 -21.15 11.30 8.38
CA GLY A 236 -19.88 11.18 9.10
C GLY A 236 -18.95 12.38 8.89
N VAL A 237 -18.92 12.92 7.66
CA VAL A 237 -18.13 14.12 7.34
C VAL A 237 -18.66 15.35 8.08
N LEU A 238 -19.97 15.62 8.02
CA LEU A 238 -20.58 16.79 8.67
C LEU A 238 -20.46 16.73 10.20
N GLU A 239 -20.58 15.54 10.78
CA GLU A 239 -20.35 15.34 12.21
C GLU A 239 -18.89 15.59 12.62
N THR A 240 -17.94 15.28 11.74
CA THR A 240 -16.50 15.45 11.99
C THR A 240 -16.04 16.90 11.83
N THR A 241 -16.58 17.65 10.86
CA THR A 241 -16.19 19.04 10.61
C THR A 241 -16.91 20.05 11.51
N GLY A 242 -17.81 19.60 12.39
CA GLY A 242 -18.63 20.48 13.22
C GLY A 242 -19.73 21.21 12.43
N ASP A 243 -20.01 20.76 11.21
CA ASP A 243 -21.01 21.29 10.29
C ASP A 243 -22.32 20.50 10.30
N ALA A 244 -22.52 19.68 11.35
CA ALA A 244 -23.73 18.91 11.53
C ALA A 244 -24.95 19.85 11.44
N PRO A 245 -25.95 19.51 10.62
CA PRO A 245 -27.09 20.38 10.42
C PRO A 245 -27.84 20.58 11.75
N GLU A 246 -28.06 21.83 12.13
CA GLU A 246 -28.87 22.20 13.31
C GLU A 246 -30.37 21.91 13.09
N THR A 247 -30.77 21.73 11.84
CA THR A 247 -32.13 21.48 11.37
C THR A 247 -32.50 20.00 11.49
N SER A 248 -33.70 19.64 11.97
CA SER A 248 -34.11 18.22 12.07
C SER A 248 -34.54 17.65 10.70
N PRO A 249 -34.49 16.32 10.48
CA PRO A 249 -34.89 15.73 9.19
C PRO A 249 -36.34 16.02 8.78
N GLY A 250 -37.22 16.24 9.78
CA GLY A 250 -38.62 16.61 9.57
C GLY A 250 -38.83 18.08 9.19
N ASP A 251 -37.82 18.93 9.38
CA ASP A 251 -37.92 20.38 9.23
C ASP A 251 -37.56 20.85 7.80
N VAL A 252 -37.05 19.95 6.95
CA VAL A 252 -36.80 20.22 5.52
C VAL A 252 -38.14 20.46 4.80
N PRO A 253 -38.40 21.66 4.24
CA PRO A 253 -39.68 21.97 3.58
C PRO A 253 -39.93 21.12 2.34
N GLU A 254 -41.22 20.81 2.08
CA GLU A 254 -41.64 19.92 0.98
C GLU A 254 -41.18 20.39 -0.41
N PRO A 255 -41.23 21.70 -0.77
CA PRO A 255 -40.70 22.18 -2.05
C PRO A 255 -39.20 21.95 -2.24
N PHE A 256 -38.41 22.04 -1.16
CA PHE A 256 -36.98 21.73 -1.19
C PHE A 256 -36.75 20.23 -1.34
N ARG A 257 -37.50 19.40 -0.59
CA ARG A 257 -37.42 17.94 -0.67
C ARG A 257 -37.72 17.42 -2.08
N GLU A 258 -38.81 17.88 -2.69
CA GLU A 258 -39.19 17.51 -4.06
C GLU A 258 -38.13 17.91 -5.09
N PHE A 259 -37.38 18.99 -4.85
CA PHE A 259 -36.31 19.42 -5.73
C PHE A 259 -35.01 18.64 -5.51
N PHE A 260 -34.63 18.37 -4.26
CA PHE A 260 -33.46 17.55 -3.92
C PHE A 260 -33.63 16.10 -4.36
N GLU A 261 -34.84 15.52 -4.30
CA GLU A 261 -35.14 14.18 -4.85
C GLU A 261 -34.82 14.04 -6.35
N ARG A 262 -34.73 15.16 -7.06
CA ARG A 262 -34.43 15.23 -8.50
C ARG A 262 -32.94 15.47 -8.78
N ILE A 263 -32.13 15.68 -7.75
CA ILE A 263 -30.69 15.95 -7.84
C ILE A 263 -29.97 14.84 -7.08
N ASP A 264 -29.26 14.02 -7.84
CA ASP A 264 -28.37 13.04 -7.26
C ASP A 264 -27.10 13.76 -6.78
N VAL A 265 -26.90 13.78 -5.47
CA VAL A 265 -25.67 14.28 -4.85
C VAL A 265 -25.02 13.07 -4.23
N ALA A 266 -24.09 12.50 -4.98
CA ALA A 266 -23.17 11.53 -4.44
C ALA A 266 -21.92 12.28 -3.98
N TYR A 267 -21.64 12.19 -2.69
CA TYR A 267 -20.35 12.60 -2.17
C TYR A 267 -19.38 11.45 -2.40
N TYR A 268 -18.80 11.42 -3.58
CA TYR A 268 -17.60 10.64 -3.82
C TYR A 268 -16.44 11.55 -3.47
N GLU A 269 -15.51 11.07 -2.65
CA GLU A 269 -14.24 11.75 -2.45
C GLU A 269 -13.41 11.87 -3.76
N ALA A 270 -13.92 11.45 -4.94
CA ALA A 270 -13.11 11.35 -6.15
C ALA A 270 -13.77 11.44 -7.57
N ASP A 271 -15.05 11.77 -7.80
CA ASP A 271 -15.59 11.84 -9.20
C ASP A 271 -15.80 13.27 -9.76
N ALA A 272 -15.40 14.30 -9.02
CA ALA A 272 -15.47 15.69 -9.49
C ALA A 272 -14.25 16.49 -9.01
N ALA A 273 -13.23 16.57 -9.88
CA ALA A 273 -12.00 17.35 -9.70
C ALA A 273 -11.30 17.16 -8.35
N GLU A 274 -10.24 16.35 -8.35
CA GLU A 274 -9.28 16.34 -7.25
C GLU A 274 -8.65 17.74 -7.11
N VAL A 275 -9.09 18.49 -6.10
CA VAL A 275 -8.40 19.67 -5.63
C VAL A 275 -7.46 19.15 -4.56
N GLY A 276 -6.20 18.93 -4.91
CA GLY A 276 -5.13 18.61 -3.96
C GLY A 276 -4.26 19.83 -3.73
N SER A 277 -3.67 19.96 -2.52
CA SER A 277 -2.58 20.92 -2.34
C SER A 277 -1.33 20.30 -2.96
N LEU A 278 -0.47 21.07 -3.62
CA LEU A 278 0.87 20.55 -4.00
C LEU A 278 1.69 20.15 -2.75
N GLU A 279 1.33 20.70 -1.60
CA GLU A 279 1.89 20.40 -0.28
C GLU A 279 1.31 19.12 0.34
N LEU A 280 0.24 18.54 -0.23
CA LEU A 280 -0.31 17.24 0.16
C LEU A 280 -0.14 16.26 -1.00
N ASN A 281 0.80 15.34 -0.83
CA ASN A 281 1.10 14.34 -1.83
C ASN A 281 1.62 13.06 -1.14
N LYS A 282 1.75 11.98 -1.92
CA LYS A 282 2.21 10.69 -1.40
C LYS A 282 3.56 10.78 -0.68
N VAL A 283 4.48 11.68 -1.08
CA VAL A 283 5.78 11.86 -0.40
C VAL A 283 5.57 12.30 1.04
N VAL A 284 4.78 13.37 1.27
CA VAL A 284 4.49 13.88 2.61
C VAL A 284 3.77 12.83 3.46
N GLY A 285 2.86 12.07 2.84
CA GLY A 285 2.21 10.93 3.48
C GLY A 285 3.17 9.83 3.90
N VAL A 286 4.12 9.47 3.03
CA VAL A 286 5.15 8.46 3.30
C VAL A 286 6.08 8.93 4.41
N GLU A 287 6.56 10.17 4.37
CA GLU A 287 7.41 10.75 5.43
C GLU A 287 6.70 10.69 6.79
N ALA A 288 5.45 11.15 6.86
CA ALA A 288 4.65 11.08 8.09
C ALA A 288 4.38 9.63 8.56
N ALA A 289 4.24 8.69 7.63
CA ALA A 289 4.11 7.27 7.97
C ALA A 289 5.42 6.69 8.53
N LEU A 290 6.56 7.00 7.92
CA LEU A 290 7.88 6.57 8.38
C LEU A 290 8.19 7.10 9.78
N ASP A 291 7.88 8.37 10.05
CA ASP A 291 8.04 9.00 11.37
C ASP A 291 7.25 8.24 12.45
N VAL A 292 5.97 7.93 12.18
CA VAL A 292 5.13 7.19 13.14
C VAL A 292 5.59 5.75 13.32
N LEU A 293 6.08 5.12 12.26
CA LEU A 293 6.63 3.77 12.30
C LEU A 293 8.03 3.73 12.97
N GLY A 294 8.63 4.89 13.23
CA GLY A 294 9.97 5.01 13.84
C GLY A 294 11.09 4.59 12.90
N VAL A 295 10.95 4.85 11.60
CA VAL A 295 11.95 4.54 10.57
C VAL A 295 12.76 5.79 10.25
N ASP A 296 13.78 6.06 11.07
CA ASP A 296 14.59 7.29 10.96
C ASP A 296 15.55 7.31 9.74
N ASP A 297 16.02 6.14 9.31
CA ASP A 297 16.95 5.97 8.17
C ASP A 297 16.38 4.95 7.17
N PRO A 298 15.38 5.34 6.36
CA PRO A 298 14.72 4.41 5.45
C PRO A 298 15.65 3.96 4.32
N PHE A 299 15.54 2.68 3.98
CA PHE A 299 15.92 2.10 2.69
C PHE A 299 14.76 1.25 2.20
N ALA A 300 13.89 1.88 1.41
CA ALA A 300 12.60 1.35 1.02
C ALA A 300 12.68 0.54 -0.28
N LEU A 301 11.87 -0.51 -0.41
CA LEU A 301 11.38 -0.93 -1.73
C LEU A 301 10.13 -0.11 -2.02
N ILE A 302 10.16 0.69 -3.09
CA ILE A 302 9.02 1.50 -3.54
C ILE A 302 8.43 0.89 -4.80
N MET A 303 7.14 0.57 -4.79
CA MET A 303 6.43 0.00 -5.93
C MET A 303 5.24 0.87 -6.33
N GLY A 304 5.12 1.21 -7.60
CA GLY A 304 3.98 1.98 -8.12
C GLY A 304 3.95 2.09 -9.65
N ASP A 305 2.81 2.48 -10.21
CA ASP A 305 2.58 2.57 -11.66
C ASP A 305 2.36 4.02 -12.15
N SER A 306 2.00 4.92 -11.23
CA SER A 306 1.47 6.24 -11.57
C SER A 306 2.45 7.38 -11.33
N LYS A 307 2.13 8.55 -11.86
CA LYS A 307 2.88 9.79 -11.61
C LYS A 307 2.94 10.18 -10.13
N SER A 308 1.95 9.79 -9.34
CA SER A 308 1.97 10.08 -7.90
C SER A 308 3.03 9.24 -7.17
N ASP A 309 3.27 8.02 -7.64
CA ASP A 309 4.29 7.10 -7.15
C ASP A 309 5.68 7.50 -7.62
N LEU A 310 5.80 7.99 -8.86
CA LEU A 310 7.04 8.54 -9.39
C LEU A 310 7.66 9.58 -8.44
N ARG A 311 6.84 10.46 -7.85
CA ARG A 311 7.34 11.46 -6.89
C ARG A 311 7.97 10.85 -5.64
N VAL A 312 7.44 9.70 -5.19
CA VAL A 312 7.99 8.96 -4.05
C VAL A 312 9.30 8.26 -4.46
N MET A 313 9.35 7.72 -5.68
CA MET A 313 10.56 7.13 -6.25
C MET A 313 11.68 8.17 -6.41
N GLU A 314 11.37 9.33 -7.00
CA GLU A 314 12.29 10.47 -7.15
C GLU A 314 12.78 10.96 -5.78
N TRP A 315 11.88 11.11 -4.80
CA TRP A 315 12.27 11.46 -3.44
C TRP A 315 13.25 10.46 -2.85
N ALA A 316 13.01 9.16 -3.04
CA ALA A 316 13.89 8.13 -2.49
C ALA A 316 15.27 8.12 -3.17
N ASP A 317 15.34 8.28 -4.49
CA ASP A 317 16.60 8.40 -5.22
C ASP A 317 17.39 9.64 -4.77
N GLU A 318 16.72 10.80 -4.65
CA GLU A 318 17.34 12.05 -4.19
C GLU A 318 17.93 11.96 -2.76
N HIS A 319 17.31 11.16 -1.90
CA HIS A 319 17.74 10.98 -0.50
C HIS A 319 18.55 9.70 -0.25
N GLY A 320 18.79 8.88 -1.28
CA GLY A 320 19.37 7.55 -1.13
C GLY A 320 18.56 6.64 -0.20
N ALA A 321 17.24 6.83 -0.17
CA ALA A 321 16.30 6.26 0.79
C ALA A 321 15.56 5.01 0.28
N GLY A 322 15.93 4.46 -0.88
CA GLY A 322 15.36 3.22 -1.38
C GLY A 322 15.67 2.90 -2.83
N ILE A 323 15.02 1.85 -3.32
CA ILE A 323 15.03 1.36 -4.69
C ILE A 323 13.61 1.40 -5.26
N ALA A 324 13.49 1.67 -6.55
CA ALA A 324 12.19 1.84 -7.22
C ALA A 324 11.90 0.67 -8.16
N ALA A 325 10.67 0.18 -8.14
CA ALA A 325 10.18 -0.86 -9.04
C ALA A 325 8.80 -0.51 -9.60
N ALA A 326 8.52 -0.92 -10.83
CA ALA A 326 7.25 -0.62 -11.49
C ALA A 326 6.78 -1.78 -12.38
N PRO A 327 5.45 -1.96 -12.51
CA PRO A 327 4.95 -2.95 -13.46
C PRO A 327 5.15 -2.47 -14.90
N GLU A 328 5.27 -3.39 -15.86
CA GLU A 328 5.54 -3.09 -17.28
C GLU A 328 4.51 -2.15 -17.95
N HIS A 329 3.34 -1.99 -17.36
CA HIS A 329 2.24 -1.17 -17.86
C HIS A 329 2.11 0.18 -17.15
N ALA A 330 3.08 0.52 -16.28
CA ALA A 330 3.19 1.81 -15.66
C ALA A 330 3.30 2.94 -16.69
N SER A 331 3.08 4.17 -16.25
CA SER A 331 3.27 5.35 -17.12
C SER A 331 4.69 5.46 -17.66
N GLU A 332 4.85 6.05 -18.85
CA GLU A 332 6.15 6.19 -19.53
C GLU A 332 7.20 6.87 -18.63
N ASP A 333 6.82 7.97 -17.94
CA ASP A 333 7.70 8.67 -17.00
C ASP A 333 8.19 7.76 -15.84
N VAL A 334 7.34 6.84 -15.37
CA VAL A 334 7.69 5.88 -14.30
C VAL A 334 8.67 4.83 -14.83
N LEU A 335 8.39 4.26 -16.01
CA LEU A 335 9.27 3.26 -16.62
C LEU A 335 10.65 3.86 -16.95
N ASP A 336 10.67 5.08 -17.49
CA ASP A 336 11.92 5.80 -17.77
C ASP A 336 12.75 5.99 -16.49
N HIS A 337 12.11 6.38 -15.38
CA HIS A 337 12.79 6.52 -14.09
C HIS A 337 13.34 5.18 -13.59
N VAL A 338 12.51 4.13 -13.51
CA VAL A 338 12.90 2.81 -12.98
C VAL A 338 14.01 2.16 -13.80
N THR A 339 13.91 2.19 -15.13
CA THR A 339 14.96 1.65 -16.02
C THR A 339 16.26 2.45 -15.94
N SER A 340 16.20 3.75 -15.64
CA SER A 340 17.41 4.58 -15.50
C SER A 340 18.14 4.41 -14.15
N THR A 341 17.50 3.82 -13.14
CA THR A 341 17.98 3.74 -11.76
C THR A 341 18.38 2.31 -11.36
N ASP A 342 17.40 1.42 -11.20
CA ASP A 342 17.56 0.07 -10.64
C ASP A 342 17.15 -1.04 -11.62
N ASP A 343 16.46 -0.68 -12.72
CA ASP A 343 15.95 -1.58 -13.77
C ASP A 343 15.03 -2.69 -13.23
N LEU A 344 14.23 -2.36 -12.22
CA LEU A 344 13.28 -3.28 -11.57
C LEU A 344 11.88 -3.17 -12.16
N VAL A 345 11.72 -3.66 -13.40
CA VAL A 345 10.42 -3.75 -14.08
C VAL A 345 9.87 -5.17 -13.98
N PHE A 346 8.59 -5.32 -13.62
CA PHE A 346 7.96 -6.63 -13.42
C PHE A 346 6.65 -6.80 -14.22
N ASP A 347 6.26 -8.05 -14.46
CA ASP A 347 5.04 -8.38 -15.19
C ASP A 347 3.79 -8.00 -14.40
N ARG A 348 2.70 -7.65 -15.11
CA ARG A 348 1.44 -7.27 -14.46
C ARG A 348 0.87 -8.42 -13.62
N GLY A 349 0.83 -8.22 -12.31
CA GLY A 349 0.38 -9.22 -11.34
C GLY A 349 1.51 -10.02 -10.69
N ASP A 350 2.77 -9.75 -11.02
CA ASP A 350 3.94 -10.44 -10.47
C ASP A 350 4.77 -9.55 -9.52
N ALA A 351 4.09 -8.76 -8.68
CA ALA A 351 4.75 -7.97 -7.64
C ALA A 351 5.60 -8.83 -6.68
N ALA A 352 5.32 -10.13 -6.60
CA ALA A 352 6.07 -11.10 -5.82
C ALA A 352 7.54 -11.20 -6.26
N GLU A 353 7.84 -11.02 -7.55
CA GLU A 353 9.20 -11.00 -8.09
C GLU A 353 10.08 -9.95 -7.40
N MET A 354 9.55 -8.73 -7.25
CA MET A 354 10.27 -7.61 -6.63
C MET A 354 10.41 -7.79 -5.12
N LEU A 355 9.38 -8.33 -4.47
CA LEU A 355 9.42 -8.68 -3.04
C LEU A 355 10.48 -9.74 -2.74
N ARG A 356 10.69 -10.73 -3.62
CA ARG A 356 11.78 -11.71 -3.50
C ARG A 356 13.15 -11.07 -3.66
N THR A 357 13.30 -10.19 -4.65
CA THR A 357 14.55 -9.45 -4.87
C THR A 357 14.91 -8.61 -3.64
N ALA A 358 13.95 -7.83 -3.10
CA ALA A 358 14.14 -7.08 -1.86
C ALA A 358 14.43 -7.98 -0.65
N TYR A 359 13.83 -9.17 -0.60
CA TYR A 359 14.11 -10.16 0.44
C TYR A 359 15.57 -10.59 0.40
N VAL A 360 16.09 -10.95 -0.79
CA VAL A 360 17.50 -11.33 -0.94
C VAL A 360 18.41 -10.17 -0.58
N LEU A 361 18.13 -8.96 -1.06
CA LEU A 361 18.91 -7.76 -0.77
C LEU A 361 19.05 -7.54 0.74
N ARG A 362 17.94 -7.63 1.47
CA ARG A 362 17.93 -7.57 2.94
C ARG A 362 18.78 -8.67 3.58
N ARG A 363 18.64 -9.91 3.12
CA ARG A 363 19.37 -11.05 3.68
C ARG A 363 20.87 -10.97 3.43
N LEU A 364 21.29 -10.42 2.29
CA LEU A 364 22.70 -10.18 1.97
C LEU A 364 23.29 -9.08 2.85
N ALA A 365 22.57 -7.98 3.05
CA ALA A 365 23.01 -6.90 3.93
C ALA A 365 23.14 -7.34 5.41
N ALA A 366 22.37 -8.34 5.83
CA ALA A 366 22.45 -8.90 7.19
C ALA A 366 23.65 -9.84 7.42
N LEU A 367 24.49 -10.08 6.41
CA LEU A 367 25.70 -10.91 6.54
C LEU A 367 26.95 -10.13 7.01
N ASP A 368 26.88 -8.79 7.04
CA ASP A 368 28.00 -7.91 7.43
C ASP A 368 28.07 -7.54 8.92
#